data_AF-A0A916HJD9-F1
#
_entry.id   AF-A0A916HJD9-F1
#
_cell.length_a   1.000
_cell.length_b   1.000
_cell.length_c   1.000
_cell.angle_alpha   90.00
_cell.angle_beta   90.00
_cell.angle_gamma   90.00
#
_symmetry.space_group_name_H-M   'P 1'
#
loop_
_entity.id
_entity.type
_entity.pdbx_description
1 polymer ?
#
loop_
_entity_poly.entity_id
_entity_poly.type
_entity_poly.pdbx_seq_one_letter_code
_entity_poly.pdbx_strand_id
1 'polypeptide(L)' 'MILGHAHDAVIDAVKAAAEKGLSFGAPTELETVMARRVCELMPSIELVRMVSSGTEATM' A
#
# COMPACT_ATOMS: atom_id res chain seq x y z
N MET A 1 12.85 7.92 0.65
CA MET A 1 13.16 6.85 -0.33
C MET A 1 14.01 5.79 0.37
N ILE A 2 13.41 4.68 0.83
CA ILE A 2 14.14 3.66 1.63
C ILE A 2 15.02 2.78 0.73
N LEU A 3 14.56 2.46 -0.49
CA LEU A 3 15.24 1.57 -1.44
C LEU A 3 16.06 2.31 -2.51
N GLY A 4 16.26 3.62 -2.38
CA GLY A 4 16.85 4.47 -3.42
C GLY A 4 15.89 4.78 -4.58
N HIS A 5 16.42 5.36 -5.66
CA HIS A 5 15.64 5.76 -6.83
C HIS A 5 15.51 4.61 -7.85
N ALA A 6 14.33 4.48 -8.44
CA ALA A 6 14.05 3.53 -9.53
C ALA A 6 14.45 2.07 -9.25
N HIS A 7 14.18 1.57 -8.04
CA HIS A 7 14.41 0.16 -7.72
C HIS A 7 13.56 -0.77 -8.60
N ASP A 8 14.19 -1.61 -9.41
CA ASP A 8 13.55 -2.42 -10.46
C ASP A 8 12.31 -3.18 -9.97
N ALA A 9 12.43 -3.95 -8.87
CA ALA A 9 11.30 -4.73 -8.34
C ALA A 9 10.08 -3.88 -7.93
N VAL A 10 10.28 -2.62 -7.52
CA VAL A 10 9.17 -1.71 -7.17
C VAL A 10 8.52 -1.19 -8.45
N ILE A 11 9.32 -0.78 -9.43
CA ILE A 11 8.80 -0.30 -10.72
C ILE A 11 7.99 -1.39 -11.42
N ASP A 12 8.50 -2.62 -11.45
CA ASP A 12 7.81 -3.74 -12.11
C ASP A 12 6.49 -4.09 -11.41
N ALA A 13 6.47 -4.10 -10.08
CA ALA A 13 5.24 -4.32 -9.32
C ALA A 13 4.19 -3.23 -9.57
N VAL A 14 4.61 -1.95 -9.65
CA VAL A 14 3.73 -0.82 -9.95
C VAL A 14 3.16 -0.93 -11.36
N LYS A 15 3.99 -1.25 -12.37
CA LYS A 15 3.55 -1.44 -13.75
C LYS A 15 2.52 -2.58 -13.87
N ALA A 16 2.83 -3.74 -13.28
CA ALA A 16 1.94 -4.90 -13.30
C ALA A 16 0.60 -4.63 -12.58
N ALA A 17 0.60 -3.80 -11.53
CA ALA A 17 -0.64 -3.36 -10.88
C ALA A 17 -1.43 -2.39 -11.79
N ALA A 18 -0.76 -1.41 -12.41
CA ALA A 18 -1.40 -0.44 -13.28
C ALA A 18 -2.07 -1.06 -14.51
N GLU A 19 -1.49 -2.12 -15.08
CA GLU A 19 -2.08 -2.89 -16.19
C GLU A 19 -3.44 -3.51 -15.85
N LYS A 20 -3.69 -3.80 -14.56
CA LYS A 20 -4.97 -4.35 -14.09
C LYS A 20 -6.03 -3.28 -13.85
N GLY A 21 -5.64 -2.00 -13.86
CA GLY A 21 -6.50 -0.85 -13.53
C GLY A 21 -6.08 -0.14 -12.25
N LEU A 22 -6.33 1.16 -12.18
CA LEU A 22 -5.93 2.04 -11.06
C LEU A 22 -7.08 2.40 -10.12
N SER A 23 -8.33 2.31 -10.58
CA SER A 23 -9.51 2.61 -9.78
C SER A 23 -10.66 1.72 -10.21
N PHE A 24 -11.18 0.95 -9.27
CA PHE A 24 -12.27 -0.01 -9.50
C PHE A 24 -13.60 0.47 -8.93
N GLY A 25 -13.62 1.57 -8.17
CA GLY A 25 -14.82 2.04 -7.47
C GLY A 25 -15.37 1.05 -6.43
N ALA A 26 -14.61 0.01 -6.08
CA ALA A 26 -14.98 -1.05 -5.17
C ALA A 26 -13.74 -1.59 -4.45
N PRO A 27 -13.89 -2.20 -3.26
CA PRO A 27 -12.77 -2.80 -2.53
C PRO A 27 -12.12 -3.95 -3.30
N THR A 28 -10.80 -4.08 -3.14
CA THR A 28 -10.00 -5.18 -3.70
C THR A 28 -9.27 -5.96 -2.61
N GLU A 29 -8.91 -7.21 -2.88
CA GLU A 29 -8.14 -8.04 -1.93
C GLU A 29 -6.79 -7.42 -1.54
N LEU A 30 -6.19 -6.63 -2.44
CA LEU A 30 -4.90 -5.96 -2.22
C LEU A 30 -4.90 -5.07 -0.98
N GLU A 31 -6.04 -4.41 -0.69
CA GLU A 31 -6.19 -3.57 0.50
C GLU A 31 -6.09 -4.40 1.79
N THR A 32 -6.67 -5.60 1.80
CA THR A 32 -6.64 -6.50 2.95
C THR A 32 -5.27 -7.14 3.15
N VAL A 33 -4.59 -7.51 2.06
CA VAL A 33 -3.21 -8.01 2.09
C VAL A 33 -2.25 -6.95 2.63
N MET A 34 -2.39 -5.70 2.16
CA MET A 34 -1.58 -4.59 2.64
C MET A 34 -1.84 -4.29 4.11
N ALA A 35 -3.12 -4.23 4.54
CA ALA A 35 -3.49 -4.00 5.93
C ALA A 35 -2.92 -5.07 6.87
N ARG A 36 -3.05 -6.35 6.50
CA ARG A 36 -2.49 -7.47 7.28
C ARG A 36 -0.98 -7.34 7.42
N ARG A 37 -0.29 -7.01 6.33
CA ARG A 37 1.16 -6.85 6.35
C ARG A 37 1.62 -5.74 7.30
N VAL A 38 0.87 -4.65 7.40
CA VAL A 38 1.16 -3.57 8.35
C VAL A 38 0.98 -4.04 9.79
N CYS A 39 -0.13 -4.71 10.11
CA CYS A 39 -0.37 -5.23 11.47
C CYS A 39 0.69 -6.29 11.89
N GLU A 40 1.16 -7.13 10.96
CA GLU A 40 2.27 -8.06 11.21
C GLU A 40 3.59 -7.34 11.54
N LEU A 41 3.88 -6.23 10.85
CA LEU A 41 5.10 -5.45 11.04
C LEU A 41 5.04 -4.55 12.29
N MET A 42 3.85 -4.17 12.73
CA MET A 42 3.62 -3.33 13.90
C MET A 42 2.59 -3.98 14.85
N PRO A 43 3.03 -4.87 15.76
CA PRO A 43 2.13 -5.71 16.56
C PRO A 43 1.18 -4.95 17.49
N SER A 44 1.43 -3.67 17.76
CA SER A 44 0.54 -2.82 18.56
C SER A 44 -0.67 -2.29 17.77
N ILE A 45 -0.75 -2.53 16.44
CA ILE A 45 -1.84 -2.09 15.59
C ILE A 45 -2.74 -3.29 15.27
N GLU A 46 -3.99 -3.24 15.73
CA GLU A 46 -5.00 -4.28 15.45
C GLU A 46 -5.81 -3.99 14.18
N LEU A 47 -6.09 -2.71 13.90
CA LEU A 47 -6.86 -2.23 12.75
C LEU A 47 -6.17 -1.02 12.13
N VAL A 48 -6.25 -0.90 10.80
CA VAL A 48 -5.60 0.19 10.05
C VAL A 48 -6.52 0.71 8.94
N ARG A 49 -6.41 2.01 8.67
CA ARG A 49 -7.05 2.69 7.53
C ARG A 49 -5.95 3.28 6.64
N MET A 50 -6.00 2.98 5.34
CA MET A 50 -5.07 3.58 4.37
C MET A 50 -5.50 5.02 4.05
N VAL A 51 -4.51 5.91 3.91
CA VAL A 51 -4.67 7.33 3.56
C VAL A 51 -3.59 7.74 2.57
N SER A 52 -3.73 8.89 1.91
CA SER A 52 -2.84 9.26 0.79
C SER A 52 -1.55 9.94 1.22
N SER A 53 -1.46 10.39 2.47
CA SER A 53 -0.28 11.09 2.98
C SER A 53 -0.09 10.92 4.49
N GLY A 54 1.13 11.16 4.96
CA GLY A 54 1.43 11.18 6.40
C GLY A 54 0.72 12.32 7.14
N THR A 55 0.53 13.48 6.51
CA THR A 55 -0.22 14.60 7.10
C THR A 55 -1.67 14.19 7.38
N GLU A 56 -2.32 13.51 6.43
CA GLU A 56 -3.68 12.99 6.59
C GLU A 56 -3.77 11.93 7.70
N ALA A 57 -2.72 11.12 7.86
CA ALA A 57 -2.68 10.11 8.93
C ALA A 57 -2.65 10.71 10.34
N THR A 58 -2.20 11.96 10.49
CA THR A 58 -2.06 12.64 11.78
C THR A 58 -3.17 13.63 12.11
N MET A 59 -4.10 13.88 11.17
CA MET A 59 -5.29 14.72 11.39
C MET A 59 -6.43 13.89 11.98
#